data_AF-A0A975BES8-F1
#
_entry.id   AF-A0A975BES8-F1
#
_cell.length_a   1.000
_cell.length_b   1.000
_cell.length_c   1.000
_cell.angle_alpha   90.00
_cell.angle_beta   90.00
_cell.angle_gamma   90.00
#
_symmetry.space_group_name_H-M   'P 1'
#
loop_
_entity.id
_entity.type
_entity.pdbx_description
1 polymer ?
#
loop_
_entity_poly.entity_id
_entity_poly.type
_entity_poly.pdbx_seq_one_letter_code
_entity_poly.pdbx_strand_id
1 'polypeptide(L)'
;MDLAVREAIYRAVEKEPFARALNMELIDLEDGRSVVEMTYHPEKMDNIYSRAHGGAIFALIDEAFETVGQTEGTIAVALNVNAQKSV
;
A
#
# COMPACT_ATOMS: atom_id res chain seq x y z
N MET A 1 -11.46 -0.82 -15.14
CA MET A 1 -11.98 -1.48 -13.92
C MET A 1 -13.47 -1.21 -13.77
N ASP A 2 -14.23 -2.20 -13.32
CA ASP A 2 -15.64 -2.05 -12.95
C ASP A 2 -15.80 -1.12 -11.72
N LEU A 3 -16.83 -0.26 -11.72
CA LEU A 3 -17.00 0.75 -10.65
C LEU A 3 -17.27 0.10 -9.28
N ALA A 4 -18.05 -0.99 -9.25
CA ALA A 4 -18.37 -1.66 -7.99
C ALA A 4 -17.14 -2.38 -7.42
N VAL A 5 -16.30 -2.97 -8.28
CA VAL A 5 -14.99 -3.52 -7.87
C VAL A 5 -14.12 -2.42 -7.27
N ARG A 6 -14.00 -1.27 -7.95
CA ARG A 6 -13.22 -0.13 -7.44
C ARG A 6 -13.70 0.29 -6.06
N GLU A 7 -14.99 0.58 -5.90
CA GLU A 7 -15.55 1.00 -4.60
C GLU A 7 -15.38 -0.04 -3.50
N ALA A 8 -15.45 -1.34 -3.83
CA ALA A 8 -15.20 -2.41 -2.87
C ALA A 8 -13.75 -2.41 -2.38
N ILE A 9 -12.77 -2.17 -3.25
CA ILE A 9 -11.35 -2.07 -2.89
C ILE A 9 -11.12 -0.88 -1.94
N TYR A 10 -11.63 0.31 -2.26
CA TYR A 10 -11.54 1.48 -1.36
C TYR A 10 -12.08 1.18 0.04
N ARG A 11 -13.25 0.54 0.13
CA ARG A 11 -13.86 0.17 1.42
C ARG A 11 -13.08 -0.92 2.15
N ALA A 12 -12.37 -1.78 1.43
CA ALA A 12 -11.54 -2.82 2.02
C ALA A 12 -10.29 -2.20 2.65
N VAL A 13 -9.55 -1.37 1.91
CA VAL A 13 -8.37 -0.63 2.40
C VAL A 13 -8.73 0.24 3.60
N GLU A 14 -9.85 0.99 3.54
CA GLU A 14 -10.30 1.83 4.65
C GLU A 14 -10.51 1.02 5.95
N LYS A 15 -10.84 -0.27 5.86
CA LYS A 15 -11.11 -1.16 7.01
C LYS A 15 -9.93 -2.05 7.37
N GLU A 16 -8.90 -2.06 6.55
CA GLU A 16 -7.79 -2.96 6.71
C GLU A 16 -6.98 -2.61 7.98
N PRO A 17 -6.76 -3.58 8.89
CA PRO A 17 -6.05 -3.29 10.13
C PRO A 17 -4.62 -2.78 9.94
N PHE A 18 -3.91 -3.25 8.91
CA PHE A 18 -2.51 -2.90 8.71
C PHE A 18 -2.35 -1.52 8.06
N ALA A 19 -3.11 -1.23 6.99
CA ALA A 19 -3.24 0.15 6.47
C ALA A 19 -3.56 1.16 7.58
N ARG A 20 -4.53 0.86 8.47
CA ARG A 20 -4.86 1.72 9.62
C ARG A 20 -3.72 1.85 10.63
N ALA A 21 -3.00 0.78 10.92
CA ALA A 21 -1.89 0.79 11.88
C ALA A 21 -0.75 1.71 11.42
N LEU A 22 -0.58 1.86 10.10
CA LEU A 22 0.45 2.69 9.48
C LEU A 22 -0.10 4.02 8.92
N ASN A 23 -1.40 4.31 9.12
CA ASN A 23 -2.10 5.49 8.57
C ASN A 23 -1.91 5.61 7.05
N MET A 24 -2.21 4.53 6.33
CA MET A 24 -2.23 4.49 4.87
C MET A 24 -3.63 4.76 4.31
N GLU A 25 -3.69 5.45 3.18
CA GLU A 25 -4.92 5.79 2.46
C GLU A 25 -4.73 5.55 0.96
N LEU A 26 -5.67 4.82 0.34
CA LEU A 26 -5.75 4.71 -1.11
C LEU A 26 -6.36 5.99 -1.67
N ILE A 27 -5.59 6.72 -2.49
CA ILE A 27 -5.96 8.04 -3.02
C ILE A 27 -6.45 7.96 -4.47
N ASP A 28 -5.88 7.07 -5.27
CA ASP A 28 -6.24 6.86 -6.67
C ASP A 28 -6.11 5.39 -7.05
N LEU A 29 -7.04 4.89 -7.87
CA LEU A 29 -7.02 3.51 -8.35
C LEU A 29 -7.64 3.41 -9.75
N GLU A 30 -6.81 2.99 -10.70
CA GLU A 30 -7.12 2.80 -12.11
C GLU A 30 -6.53 1.46 -12.60
N ASP A 31 -6.86 1.04 -13.82
CA ASP A 31 -6.29 -0.18 -14.39
C ASP A 31 -4.76 -0.04 -14.50
N GLY A 32 -4.03 -0.90 -13.79
CA GLY A 32 -2.56 -0.89 -13.78
C GLY A 32 -1.92 0.26 -12.99
N ARG A 33 -2.69 1.01 -12.19
CA ARG A 33 -2.17 2.10 -11.36
C ARG A 33 -2.88 2.17 -10.01
N SER A 34 -2.10 2.21 -8.94
CA SER A 34 -2.56 2.50 -7.58
C SER A 34 -1.70 3.61 -6.98
N VAL A 35 -2.33 4.52 -6.23
CA VAL A 35 -1.66 5.57 -5.46
C VAL A 35 -2.11 5.49 -4.02
N VAL A 36 -1.15 5.23 -3.14
CA VAL A 36 -1.36 5.14 -1.69
C VAL A 36 -0.50 6.18 -1.02
N GLU A 37 -1.06 6.89 -0.04
CA GLU A 37 -0.35 7.80 0.83
C GLU A 37 -0.22 7.20 2.24
N MET A 38 0.86 7.56 2.95
CA MET A 38 1.10 7.11 4.32
C MET A 38 1.53 8.30 5.18
N THR A 39 0.91 8.48 6.35
CA THR A 39 1.35 9.50 7.30
C THR A 39 2.63 9.05 8.01
N TYR A 40 3.73 9.73 7.75
CA TYR A 40 5.03 9.40 8.33
C TYR A 40 5.18 9.93 9.76
N HIS A 41 5.47 9.01 10.68
CA HIS A 41 5.66 9.27 12.11
C HIS A 41 7.07 8.85 12.55
N PRO A 42 8.05 9.78 12.62
CA PRO A 42 9.45 9.45 12.92
C PRO A 42 9.64 8.60 14.18
N GLU A 43 8.83 8.85 15.22
CA GLU A 43 8.90 8.15 16.51
C GLU A 43 8.51 6.66 16.43
N LYS A 44 7.86 6.24 15.35
CA LYS A 44 7.48 4.84 15.10
C LYS A 44 8.15 4.25 13.86
N MET A 45 8.59 5.10 12.94
CA MET A 45 8.97 4.71 11.58
C MET A 45 10.42 5.03 11.24
N ASP A 46 11.20 5.61 12.15
CA ASP A 46 12.62 5.82 11.92
C ASP A 46 13.42 4.52 11.99
N ASN A 47 14.42 4.40 11.13
CA ASN A 47 15.54 3.49 11.30
C ASN A 47 16.59 4.10 12.25
N ILE A 48 17.67 3.36 12.47
CA ILE A 48 18.79 3.74 13.36
C ILE A 48 19.52 5.04 12.97
N TYR A 49 19.17 5.66 11.84
CA TYR A 49 19.76 6.90 11.32
C TYR A 49 18.75 8.06 11.22
N SER A 50 17.61 7.97 11.91
CA SER A 50 16.55 9.00 11.88
C SER A 50 16.03 9.28 10.46
N ARG A 51 15.80 8.20 9.70
CA ARG A 51 15.20 8.20 8.36
C ARG A 51 14.11 7.14 8.32
N ALA A 52 13.17 7.27 7.40
CA ALA A 52 12.15 6.24 7.19
C ALA A 52 12.76 4.82 7.10
N HIS A 53 12.24 3.92 7.93
CA HIS A 53 12.65 2.53 7.98
C HIS A 53 12.29 1.84 6.67
N GLY A 54 13.18 0.99 6.16
CA GLY A 54 12.96 0.28 4.89
C GLY A 54 11.66 -0.54 4.91
N GLY A 55 11.32 -1.11 6.08
CA GLY A 55 10.05 -1.81 6.28
C GLY A 55 8.81 -0.92 6.20
N ALA A 56 8.88 0.36 6.62
CA ALA A 56 7.76 1.29 6.45
C ALA A 56 7.56 1.67 4.97
N ILE A 57 8.67 1.89 4.26
CA ILE A 57 8.64 2.13 2.81
C ILE A 57 8.11 0.90 2.07
N PHE A 58 8.58 -0.29 2.43
CA PHE A 58 8.13 -1.53 1.80
C PHE A 58 6.66 -1.80 2.06
N ALA A 59 6.17 -1.57 3.28
CA ALA A 59 4.75 -1.68 3.60
C ALA A 59 3.87 -0.79 2.71
N LEU A 60 4.30 0.45 2.46
CA LEU A 60 3.61 1.35 1.53
C LEU A 60 3.64 0.85 0.07
N ILE A 61 4.75 0.28 -0.37
CA ILE A 61 4.86 -0.33 -1.71
C ILE A 61 3.93 -1.53 -1.83
N ASP A 62 3.88 -2.38 -0.80
CA ASP A 62 3.07 -3.60 -0.77
C ASP A 62 1.58 -3.27 -0.80
N GLU A 63 1.14 -2.25 -0.05
CA GLU A 63 -0.25 -1.75 -0.07
C GLU A 63 -0.69 -1.27 -1.47
N ALA A 64 0.17 -0.51 -2.15
CA ALA A 64 -0.10 -0.09 -3.52
C ALA A 64 -0.10 -1.29 -4.50
N PHE A 65 0.73 -2.30 -4.23
CA PHE A 65 0.81 -3.51 -5.04
C PHE A 65 -0.40 -4.45 -4.84
N GLU A 66 -0.90 -4.56 -3.62
CA GLU A 66 -2.14 -5.27 -3.28
C GLU A 66 -3.31 -4.72 -4.10
N THR A 67 -3.53 -3.41 -4.01
CA THR A 67 -4.68 -2.76 -4.63
C THR A 67 -4.62 -2.76 -6.16
N VAL A 68 -3.44 -2.61 -6.78
CA VAL A 68 -3.30 -2.70 -8.24
C VAL A 68 -3.46 -4.14 -8.75
N GLY A 69 -3.08 -5.15 -7.96
CA GLY A 69 -3.23 -6.57 -8.31
C GLY A 69 -4.68 -7.05 -8.29
N GLN A 70 -5.57 -6.32 -7.62
CA GLN A 70 -6.96 -6.70 -7.38
C GLN A 70 -7.95 -6.11 -8.41
N THR A 71 -7.49 -5.29 -9.36
CA THR A 71 -8.36 -4.54 -10.29
C THR A 71 -9.17 -5.43 -11.26
N GLU A 72 -8.78 -6.69 -11.44
CA GLU A 72 -9.52 -7.69 -12.23
C GLU A 72 -10.69 -8.35 -11.46
N GLY A 73 -10.91 -7.98 -10.20
CA GLY A 73 -12.03 -8.49 -9.38
C GLY A 73 -11.88 -9.93 -8.91
N THR A 74 -10.71 -10.53 -9.09
CA THR A 74 -10.34 -11.84 -8.54
C THR A 74 -9.32 -11.67 -7.44
N ILE A 75 -9.37 -12.49 -6.38
CA ILE A 75 -8.42 -12.40 -5.26
C ILE A 75 -7.03 -12.79 -5.78
N ALA A 76 -6.12 -11.82 -5.81
CA ALA A 76 -4.72 -12.03 -6.12
C ALA A 76 -3.88 -11.97 -4.83
N VAL A 77 -2.78 -12.71 -4.80
CA VAL A 77 -1.81 -12.66 -3.70
C VAL A 77 -0.43 -12.42 -4.29
N ALA A 78 0.31 -11.48 -3.69
CA ALA A 78 1.67 -11.19 -4.08
C ALA A 78 2.58 -12.39 -3.79
N LEU A 79 3.10 -13.03 -4.85
CA LEU A 79 4.03 -14.16 -4.72
C LEU A 79 5.47 -13.70 -4.44
N ASN A 80 5.85 -12.54 -5.00
CA ASN A 80 7.15 -11.94 -4.81
C ASN A 80 7.06 -10.43 -5.00
N VAL A 81 7.65 -9.69 -4.07
CA VAL A 81 7.87 -8.25 -4.20
C VAL A 81 9.33 -7.99 -3.82
N ASN A 82 10.03 -7.26 -4.68
CA ASN A 82 11.43 -6.92 -4.48
C ASN A 82 11.59 -5.40 -4.52
N ALA A 83 12.11 -4.83 -3.43
CA ALA A 83 12.50 -3.43 -3.36
C ALA A 83 14.02 -3.34 -3.23
N GLN A 84 14.65 -2.50 -4.04
CA GLN A 84 16.10 -2.32 -4.05
C GLN A 84 16.45 -0.88 -3.70
N LYS A 85 17.55 -0.72 -2.98
CA LYS A 85 18.16 0.59 -2.71
C LYS A 85 19.55 0.59 -3.32
N SER A 86 19.82 1.57 -4.16
CA SER A 86 21.18 1.87 -4.64
C SER A 86 21.93 2.68 -3.58
N VAL A 87 23.22 2.40 -3.43
CA VAL A 87 24.13 3.08 -2.50
C VAL A 87 24.66 4.37 -3.10
#